data_AF-A0A3M7PYY3-F1
#
_entry.id   AF-A0A3M7PYY3-F1
#
_cell.length_a   1.000
_cell.length_b   1.000
_cell.length_c   1.000
_cell.angle_alpha   90.00
_cell.angle_beta   90.00
_cell.angle_gamma   90.00
#
_symmetry.space_group_name_H-M   'P 1'
#
loop_
_entity.id
_entity.type
_entity.pdbx_description
1 polymer ?
#
loop_
_entity_poly.entity_id
_entity_poly.type
_entity_poly.pdbx_seq_one_letter_code
_entity_poly.pdbx_strand_id
1 'polypeptide(L)'
;MAKPNTLRQLAVQHFKNEKSVKNIIEILGGEVQRGSVYYWIEHFIYTQNEKAKLSGVSPKCGSSTKKRYEETGSVSDRSRSGRPWKLTLRDENYIFREIRKDPTSSYQKLVTDFNSKTQEVRISNIYY
;
A
#
# COMPACT_ATOMS: atom_id res chain seq x y z
N MET A 1 35.06 -8.20 9.89
CA MET A 1 33.71 -7.60 10.03
C MET A 1 32.69 -8.52 9.38
N ALA A 2 31.79 -9.11 10.17
CA ALA A 2 30.72 -9.96 9.64
C ALA A 2 29.67 -9.09 8.93
N LYS A 3 29.08 -9.58 7.83
CA LYS A 3 28.03 -8.86 7.11
C LYS A 3 26.80 -8.71 8.04
N PRO A 4 26.08 -7.57 8.00
CA PRO A 4 24.96 -7.30 8.92
C PRO A 4 23.84 -8.35 8.88
N ASN A 5 23.71 -9.08 7.77
CA ASN A 5 22.75 -10.19 7.65
C ASN A 5 23.14 -11.43 8.48
N THR A 6 24.43 -11.65 8.74
CA THR A 6 24.95 -12.82 9.46
C THR A 6 24.74 -12.69 10.98
N LEU A 7 25.02 -11.50 11.55
CA LEU A 7 24.77 -11.20 12.96
C LEU A 7 23.27 -11.28 13.30
N ARG A 8 22.43 -10.83 12.37
CA ARG A 8 20.98 -10.92 12.46
C ARG A 8 20.47 -12.37 12.49
N GLN A 9 20.99 -13.25 11.63
CA GLN A 9 20.60 -14.67 11.60
C GLN A 9 20.99 -15.39 12.90
N LEU A 10 22.19 -15.11 13.41
CA LEU A 10 22.67 -15.65 14.69
C LEU A 10 21.82 -15.18 15.88
N ALA A 11 21.44 -13.90 15.94
CA ALA A 11 20.59 -13.37 17.00
C ALA A 11 19.24 -14.09 17.08
N VAL A 12 18.60 -14.30 15.92
CA VAL A 12 17.31 -15.00 15.80
C VAL A 12 17.44 -16.47 16.20
N GLN A 13 18.52 -17.15 15.79
CA GLN A 13 18.76 -18.55 16.14
C GLN A 13 18.99 -18.73 17.65
N HIS A 14 19.76 -17.86 18.29
CA HIS A 14 20.00 -17.94 19.72
C HIS A 14 18.75 -17.64 20.56
N PHE A 15 17.88 -16.73 20.11
CA PHE A 15 16.61 -16.48 20.78
C PHE A 15 15.66 -17.68 20.68
N LYS A 16 15.61 -18.38 19.53
CA LYS A 16 14.84 -19.62 19.38
C LYS A 16 15.32 -20.74 20.32
N ASN A 17 16.58 -20.70 20.73
CA ASN A 17 17.17 -21.61 21.73
C ASN A 17 17.01 -21.08 23.16
N GLU A 18 15.98 -20.27 23.41
CA GLU A 18 15.58 -19.72 24.73
C GLU A 18 16.65 -18.88 25.44
N LYS A 19 17.65 -18.37 24.71
CA LYS A 19 18.65 -17.47 25.31
C LYS A 19 18.05 -16.09 25.56
N SER A 20 18.32 -15.55 26.74
CA SER A 20 17.98 -14.16 27.09
C SER A 20 18.63 -13.15 26.14
N VAL A 21 17.93 -12.05 25.86
CA VAL A 21 18.43 -10.93 25.02
C VAL A 21 19.78 -10.40 25.54
N LYS A 22 20.00 -10.39 26.86
CA LYS A 22 21.29 -9.98 27.45
C LYS A 22 22.43 -10.89 26.99
N ASN A 23 22.23 -12.21 27.07
CA ASN A 23 23.21 -13.20 26.65
C ASN A 23 23.45 -13.15 25.13
N ILE A 24 22.42 -12.83 24.35
CA ILE A 24 22.56 -12.67 22.88
C ILE A 24 23.46 -11.48 22.55
N ILE A 25 23.31 -10.35 23.24
CA ILE A 25 24.13 -9.15 23.04
C ILE A 25 25.61 -9.44 23.40
N GLU A 26 25.84 -10.18 24.48
CA GLU A 26 27.18 -10.63 24.88
C GLU A 26 27.81 -11.55 23.83
N ILE A 27 27.04 -12.51 23.29
CA ILE A 27 27.51 -13.43 22.22
C ILE A 27 27.84 -12.68 20.92
N LEU A 28 27.10 -11.62 20.60
CA LEU A 28 27.34 -10.78 19.42
C LEU A 28 28.47 -9.75 19.63
N GLY A 29 29.22 -9.86 20.72
CA GLY A 29 30.41 -9.05 20.98
C GLY A 29 30.13 -7.61 21.41
N GLY A 30 28.90 -7.31 21.85
CA GLY A 30 28.51 -5.95 22.27
C GLY A 30 28.43 -4.91 21.14
N GLU A 31 28.74 -5.29 19.89
CA GLU A 31 28.68 -4.41 18.73
C GLU A 31 27.23 -4.02 18.35
N VAL A 32 26.25 -4.79 18.81
CA VAL A 32 24.84 -4.63 18.43
C VAL A 32 24.07 -3.91 19.53
N GLN A 33 23.46 -2.79 19.17
CA GLN A 33 22.57 -2.07 20.08
C GLN A 33 21.39 -2.94 20.51
N ARG A 34 21.04 -2.88 21.80
CA ARG A 34 19.92 -3.62 22.39
C ARG A 34 18.62 -3.42 21.61
N GLY A 35 18.33 -2.21 21.16
CA GLY A 35 17.16 -1.89 20.34
C GLY A 35 17.11 -2.64 19.00
N SER A 36 18.26 -2.84 18.36
CA SER A 36 18.36 -3.62 17.11
C SER A 36 18.04 -5.09 17.32
N VAL A 37 18.44 -5.67 18.46
CA VAL A 37 18.12 -7.07 18.80
C VAL A 37 16.62 -7.24 19.01
N TYR A 38 15.96 -6.32 19.74
CA TYR A 38 14.49 -6.33 19.87
C TYR A 38 13.79 -6.18 18.53
N TYR A 39 14.25 -5.24 17.70
CA TYR A 39 13.69 -5.05 16.36
C TYR A 39 13.80 -6.33 15.53
N TRP A 40 14.94 -7.04 15.56
CA TRP A 40 15.10 -8.31 14.86
C TRP A 40 14.22 -9.42 15.44
N ILE A 41 14.11 -9.53 16.77
CA ILE A 41 13.22 -10.49 17.42
C ILE A 41 11.77 -10.24 16.99
N GLU A 42 11.29 -9.00 17.10
CA GLU A 42 9.92 -8.64 16.72
C GLU A 42 9.65 -8.73 15.21
N HIS A 43 10.62 -8.41 14.35
CA HIS A 43 10.43 -8.45 12.90
C HIS A 43 10.64 -9.83 12.27
N PHE A 44 11.50 -10.68 12.83
CA PHE A 44 11.92 -11.94 12.22
C PHE A 44 11.49 -13.21 12.94
N ILE A 45 11.17 -13.14 14.23
CA ILE A 45 10.75 -14.34 14.98
C ILE A 45 9.27 -14.58 14.79
N TYR A 46 8.46 -13.53 14.94
CA TYR A 46 7.06 -13.63 14.64
C TYR A 46 6.86 -13.65 13.12
N THR A 47 6.56 -14.83 12.60
CA THR A 47 6.04 -14.96 11.24
C THR A 47 4.80 -14.08 11.09
N GLN A 48 4.49 -13.64 9.87
CA GLN A 48 3.27 -12.83 9.63
C GLN A 48 2.01 -13.51 10.18
N ASN A 49 1.99 -14.84 10.19
CA ASN A 49 0.94 -15.66 10.79
C ASN A 49 0.86 -15.51 12.32
N GLU A 50 1.99 -15.48 13.02
CA GLU A 50 2.02 -15.33 14.48
C GLU A 50 1.72 -13.89 14.89
N LYS A 51 2.21 -12.90 14.13
CA LYS A 51 1.80 -11.49 14.30
C LYS A 51 0.29 -11.33 14.14
N ALA A 52 -0.28 -12.00 13.14
CA ALA A 52 -1.71 -11.98 12.89
C ALA A 52 -2.49 -12.62 14.05
N LYS A 53 -2.03 -13.78 14.55
CA LYS A 53 -2.63 -14.41 15.76
C LYS A 53 -2.58 -13.51 16.99
N LEU A 54 -1.43 -12.88 17.26
CA LEU A 54 -1.26 -11.96 18.39
C LEU A 54 -2.15 -10.72 18.31
N SER A 55 -2.38 -10.21 17.10
CA SER A 55 -3.25 -9.06 16.85
C SER A 55 -4.72 -9.42 16.63
N GLY A 56 -5.09 -10.71 16.75
CA GLY A 56 -6.45 -11.17 16.55
C GLY A 56 -6.97 -11.07 15.11
N VAL A 57 -6.08 -10.94 14.12
CA VAL A 57 -6.45 -10.83 12.70
C VAL A 57 -6.12 -12.12 11.94
N SER A 58 -6.79 -12.34 10.82
CA SER A 58 -6.46 -13.45 9.93
C SER A 58 -5.04 -13.27 9.36
N PRO A 59 -4.24 -14.35 9.23
CA PRO A 59 -2.94 -14.31 8.54
C PRO A 59 -3.00 -13.71 7.12
N LYS A 60 -4.13 -13.90 6.42
CA LYS A 60 -4.37 -13.29 5.11
C LYS A 60 -4.50 -11.77 5.18
N CYS A 61 -5.11 -11.24 6.24
CA CYS A 61 -5.23 -9.82 6.51
C CYS A 61 -3.86 -9.19 6.77
N GLY A 62 -3.04 -9.79 7.64
CA GLY A 62 -1.67 -9.32 7.89
C GLY A 62 -0.80 -9.32 6.62
N SER A 63 -0.86 -10.42 5.85
CA SER A 63 -0.08 -10.56 4.61
C SER A 63 -0.47 -9.54 3.54
N SER A 64 -1.77 -9.31 3.34
CA SER A 64 -2.27 -8.33 2.35
C SER A 64 -2.00 -6.89 2.76
N THR A 65 -2.06 -6.58 4.06
CA THR A 65 -1.73 -5.26 4.60
C THR A 65 -0.24 -4.95 4.42
N LYS A 66 0.64 -5.92 4.73
CA LYS A 66 2.09 -5.78 4.51
C LYS A 66 2.40 -5.52 3.03
N LYS A 67 1.86 -6.33 2.13
CA LYS A 67 2.06 -6.17 0.68
C LYS A 67 1.63 -4.77 0.21
N ARG A 68 0.47 -4.29 0.67
CA ARG A 68 -0.03 -2.95 0.33
C ARG A 68 0.91 -1.84 0.83
N TYR A 69 1.42 -1.98 2.05
CA TYR A 69 2.37 -1.02 2.60
C TYR A 69 3.68 -0.98 1.81
N GLU A 70 4.21 -2.13 1.39
CA GLU A 70 5.40 -2.20 0.53
C GLU A 70 5.15 -1.57 -0.85
N GLU A 71 3.94 -1.71 -1.41
CA GLU A 71 3.56 -1.13 -2.71
C GLU A 71 3.31 0.39 -2.66
N THR A 72 2.64 0.88 -1.62
CA THR A 72 2.09 2.26 -1.57
C THR A 72 2.75 3.13 -0.51
N GLY A 73 3.46 2.56 0.46
CA GLY A 73 4.00 3.26 1.63
C GLY A 73 2.94 3.78 2.60
N SER A 74 1.67 3.47 2.36
CA SER A 74 0.54 3.94 3.18
C SER A 74 -0.10 2.80 3.96
N VAL A 75 -0.49 3.10 5.21
CA VAL A 75 -1.28 2.25 6.09
C VAL A 75 -2.78 2.53 5.95
N SER A 76 -3.17 3.61 5.28
CA SER A 76 -4.57 3.98 5.09
C SER A 76 -5.31 2.97 4.22
N ASP A 77 -6.61 2.80 4.47
CA ASP A 77 -7.47 2.05 3.57
C ASP A 77 -7.55 2.72 2.20
N ARG A 78 -7.67 1.89 1.16
CA ARG A 78 -7.92 2.39 -0.20
C ARG A 78 -9.32 2.98 -0.25
N SER A 79 -9.46 4.14 -0.88
CA SER A 79 -10.76 4.65 -1.25
C SER A 79 -11.50 3.59 -2.06
N ARG A 80 -12.73 3.26 -1.66
CA ARG A 80 -13.55 2.30 -2.39
C ARG A 80 -13.86 2.91 -3.76
N SER A 81 -13.29 2.36 -4.82
CA SER A 81 -13.70 2.71 -6.17
C SER A 81 -15.10 2.17 -6.40
N GLY A 82 -16.11 3.03 -6.24
CA GLY A 82 -17.47 2.73 -6.67
C GLY A 82 -17.54 2.60 -8.19
N ARG A 83 -18.69 2.14 -8.71
CA ARG A 83 -18.98 2.25 -10.14
C ARG A 83 -18.94 3.74 -10.52
N PRO A 84 -18.14 4.14 -11.53
CA PRO A 84 -18.19 5.51 -12.04
C PRO A 84 -19.62 5.87 -12.40
N TRP A 85 -20.02 7.09 -12.06
CA TRP A 85 -21.36 7.58 -12.38
C TRP A 85 -21.57 7.48 -13.89
N LYS A 86 -22.65 6.83 -14.32
CA LYS A 86 -23.09 6.93 -15.70
C LYS A 86 -23.43 8.41 -15.97
N LEU A 87 -23.09 8.89 -17.16
CA LEU A 87 -23.58 10.19 -17.60
C LEU A 87 -25.11 10.19 -17.53
N THR A 88 -25.69 11.32 -17.11
CA THR A 88 -27.14 11.45 -17.17
C THR A 88 -27.58 11.55 -18.63
N LEU A 89 -28.83 11.21 -18.92
CA LEU A 89 -29.40 11.38 -20.28
C LEU A 89 -29.24 12.84 -20.78
N ARG A 90 -29.27 13.82 -19.86
CA ARG A 90 -29.06 15.24 -20.17
C ARG A 90 -27.62 15.50 -20.65
N ASP A 91 -26.64 14.91 -19.97
CA ASP A 91 -25.23 15.07 -20.29
C ASP A 91 -24.88 14.39 -21.62
N GLU A 92 -25.40 13.18 -21.84
CA GLU A 92 -25.24 12.47 -23.11
C GLU A 92 -25.81 13.29 -24.28
N ASN A 93 -27.04 13.79 -24.13
CA ASN A 93 -27.67 14.64 -25.16
C ASN A 93 -26.91 15.95 -25.40
N TYR A 94 -26.30 16.53 -24.37
CA TYR A 94 -25.44 17.70 -24.52
C TYR A 94 -24.23 17.36 -25.40
N ILE A 95 -23.52 16.25 -25.11
CA ILE A 95 -22.35 15.81 -25.88
C ILE A 95 -22.73 15.55 -27.33
N PHE A 96 -23.82 14.80 -27.59
CA PHE A 96 -24.30 14.55 -28.95
C PHE A 96 -24.69 15.82 -29.69
N ARG A 97 -25.19 16.85 -28.99
CA ARG A 97 -25.50 18.13 -29.61
C ARG A 97 -24.24 18.90 -29.99
N GLU A 98 -23.21 18.91 -29.15
CA GLU A 98 -21.95 19.59 -29.48
C GLU A 98 -21.22 18.88 -30.63
N ILE A 99 -21.22 17.54 -30.68
CA ILE A 99 -20.68 16.77 -31.82
C ILE A 99 -21.44 17.09 -33.11
N ARG A 100 -22.77 17.27 -33.05
CA ARG A 100 -23.55 17.63 -34.24
C ARG A 100 -23.27 19.05 -34.74
N LYS A 101 -22.84 19.97 -33.88
CA LYS A 101 -22.47 21.34 -34.29
C LYS A 101 -21.10 21.37 -34.95
N ASP A 102 -20.13 20.65 -34.39
CA ASP A 102 -18.76 20.57 -34.89
C ASP A 102 -18.29 19.11 -34.82
N PRO A 103 -18.55 18.30 -35.87
CA PRO A 103 -18.21 16.88 -35.88
C PRO A 103 -16.69 16.64 -35.91
N THR A 104 -15.91 17.66 -36.24
CA THR A 104 -14.44 17.65 -36.22
C THR A 104 -13.84 18.02 -34.87
N SER A 105 -14.67 18.36 -33.88
CA SER A 105 -14.18 18.71 -32.55
C SER A 105 -13.42 17.54 -31.91
N SER A 106 -12.22 17.82 -31.40
CA SER A 106 -11.44 16.82 -30.69
C SER A 106 -12.10 16.44 -29.36
N TYR A 107 -11.83 15.22 -28.89
CA TYR A 107 -12.32 14.73 -27.61
C TYR A 107 -11.91 15.64 -26.45
N GLN A 108 -10.65 16.09 -26.43
CA GLN A 108 -10.12 16.98 -25.38
C GLN A 108 -10.91 18.29 -25.29
N LYS A 109 -11.29 18.86 -26.44
CA LYS A 109 -12.10 20.08 -26.51
C LYS A 109 -13.50 19.84 -25.92
N LEU A 110 -14.15 18.74 -26.31
CA LEU A 110 -15.47 18.36 -25.77
C LEU A 110 -15.45 18.11 -24.26
N VAL A 111 -14.41 17.44 -23.75
CA VAL A 111 -14.25 17.19 -22.30
C VAL A 111 -14.05 18.50 -21.54
N THR A 112 -13.22 19.39 -22.07
CA THR A 112 -12.96 20.70 -21.45
C THR A 112 -14.23 21.53 -21.41
N ASP A 113 -14.95 21.62 -22.53
CA ASP A 113 -16.21 22.35 -22.62
C ASP A 113 -17.29 21.77 -21.69
N PHE A 114 -17.41 20.45 -21.62
CA PHE A 114 -18.35 19.77 -20.72
C PHE A 114 -18.02 20.06 -19.25
N ASN A 115 -16.78 19.81 -18.83
CA ASN A 115 -16.33 20.01 -17.45
C ASN A 115 -16.36 21.49 -17.02
N SER A 116 -16.29 22.44 -17.96
CA SER A 116 -16.45 23.87 -17.66
C SER A 116 -17.88 24.25 -17.28
N LYS A 117 -18.88 23.47 -17.73
CA LYS A 117 -20.31 23.75 -17.54
C LYS A 117 -20.96 22.90 -16.44
N THR A 118 -20.40 21.73 -16.12
CA THR A 118 -20.96 20.80 -15.13
C THR A 118 -20.10 20.74 -13.87
N GLN A 119 -20.71 20.99 -12.71
CA GLN A 119 -20.03 20.82 -11.40
C GLN A 119 -20.23 19.42 -10.80
N GLU A 120 -21.31 18.72 -11.16
CA GLU A 120 -21.73 17.46 -10.54
C GLU A 120 -21.06 16.22 -11.15
N VAL A 121 -20.74 16.25 -12.45
CA VAL A 121 -20.12 15.14 -13.17
C VAL A 121 -18.92 15.66 -13.95
N ARG A 122 -17.76 15.04 -13.73
CA ARG A 122 -16.52 15.33 -14.45
C ARG A 122 -16.14 14.15 -15.33
N ILE A 123 -15.91 14.42 -16.61
CA ILE A 123 -15.32 13.47 -17.53
C ILE A 123 -13.80 13.54 -17.37
N SER A 124 -13.19 12.43 -16.97
CA SER A 124 -11.74 12.30 -16.88
C SER A 124 -11.13 12.21 -18.28
N ASN A 125 -10.05 12.94 -18.53
CA ASN A 125 -9.18 12.72 -19.69
C ASN A 125 -8.45 11.38 -19.50
N ILE A 126 -9.03 10.27 -19.96
CA ILE A 126 -8.34 8.99 -20.02
C ILE A 126 -7.56 9.00 -21.34
N TYR A 127 -6.25 9.21 -21.25
CA TYR A 127 -5.34 8.93 -22.35
C TYR A 127 -5.19 7.40 -22.44
N TYR A 128 -5.41 6.84 -23.64
CA TYR A 128 -4.99 5.49 -24.00
C TYR A 128 -3.56 5.52 -24.52
#